data_AF-A0A1M7PLR9-F1
#
_entry.id   AF-A0A1M7PLR9-F1
#
_cell.length_a   1.000
_cell.length_b   1.000
_cell.length_c   1.000
_cell.angle_alpha   90.00
_cell.angle_beta   90.00
_cell.angle_gamma   90.00
#
_symmetry.space_group_name_H-M   'P 1'
#
loop_
_entity.id
_entity.type
_entity.pdbx_description
1 polymer ?
#
loop_
_entity_poly.entity_id
_entity_poly.type
_entity_poly.pdbx_seq_one_letter_code
_entity_poly.pdbx_strand_id
1 'polypeptide(L)'
;MRGRLLVAACAVALLAGCAKPRPPLYLWESFPRQQYDALQRGGAGAQEQIAALEEHVVKARAQNAALPPGLRAHLGMLKLSIGDPGEARQLWLAEKLAFPESAPYMDQLLKRLDGPAAKTEKPA
;
A
#
# COMPACT_ATOMS: atom_id res chain seq x y z
N MET A 1 30.33 -18.35 47.12
CA MET A 1 30.26 -18.25 45.64
C MET A 1 28.83 -18.35 45.08
N ARG A 2 27.97 -19.25 45.59
CA ARG A 2 26.57 -19.43 45.13
C ARG A 2 25.69 -18.16 45.16
N GLY A 3 25.82 -17.30 46.18
CA GLY A 3 25.02 -16.06 46.29
C GLY A 3 25.37 -14.98 45.25
N ARG A 4 26.65 -14.89 44.83
CA ARG A 4 27.08 -13.94 43.78
C ARG A 4 26.55 -14.34 42.40
N LEU A 5 26.43 -15.65 42.15
CA LEU A 5 25.83 -16.21 40.92
C LEU A 5 24.33 -15.90 40.83
N LEU A 6 23.59 -15.97 41.94
CA LEU A 6 22.16 -15.64 42.00
C LEU A 6 21.89 -14.15 41.75
N VAL A 7 22.73 -13.27 42.29
CA VAL A 7 22.61 -11.81 42.08
C VAL A 7 22.95 -11.45 40.63
N ALA A 8 23.98 -12.05 40.05
CA ALA A 8 24.33 -11.86 38.64
C ALA A 8 23.23 -12.36 37.69
N ALA A 9 22.62 -13.51 37.99
CA ALA A 9 21.51 -14.05 37.19
C ALA A 9 20.26 -13.15 37.25
N CYS A 10 19.92 -12.60 38.42
CA CYS A 10 18.82 -11.64 38.54
C CYS A 10 19.10 -10.32 37.80
N ALA A 11 20.35 -9.84 37.83
CA ALA A 11 20.73 -8.63 37.10
C ALA A 11 20.62 -8.80 35.58
N VAL A 12 21.00 -9.97 35.04
CA VAL A 12 20.85 -10.28 33.61
C VAL A 12 19.39 -10.43 33.20
N ALA A 13 18.54 -11.02 34.06
CA ALA A 13 17.10 -11.12 33.82
C ALA A 13 16.40 -9.75 33.82
N LEU A 14 16.86 -8.80 34.64
CA LEU A 14 16.35 -7.42 34.67
C LEU A 14 16.75 -6.60 33.42
N LEU A 15 17.87 -6.96 32.77
CA LEU A 15 18.34 -6.35 31.52
C LEU A 15 17.66 -6.96 30.27
N ALA A 16 16.99 -8.10 30.40
CA ALA A 16 16.21 -8.71 29.34
C ALA A 16 14.83 -8.02 29.21
N GLY A 17 14.81 -6.80 28.65
CA GLY A 17 13.57 -6.15 28.26
C GLY A 17 12.82 -6.98 27.20
N CYS A 18 11.51 -7.16 27.37
CA CYS A 18 10.65 -7.80 26.37
C CYS A 18 10.56 -6.92 25.11
N ALA A 19 11.55 -6.99 24.24
CA ALA A 19 11.47 -6.45 22.87
C ALA A 19 10.63 -7.42 22.02
N LYS A 20 9.31 -7.43 22.22
CA LYS A 20 8.41 -8.10 21.26
C LYS A 20 8.40 -7.26 19.98
N PRO A 21 8.68 -7.85 18.80
CA PRO A 21 8.55 -7.11 17.55
C PRO A 21 7.12 -6.60 17.43
N ARG A 22 6.97 -5.29 17.23
CA ARG A 22 5.65 -4.71 16.95
C ARG A 22 5.22 -5.18 15.56
N PRO A 23 3.97 -5.61 15.38
CA PRO A 23 3.47 -5.91 14.05
C PRO A 23 3.58 -4.64 13.17
N PRO A 24 3.80 -4.80 11.86
CA PRO A 24 3.86 -3.67 10.96
C PRO A 24 2.51 -2.94 10.96
N LEU A 25 2.55 -1.61 10.79
CA LEU A 25 1.34 -0.79 10.75
C LEU A 25 0.46 -1.12 9.53
N TYR A 26 1.08 -1.54 8.43
CA TYR A 26 0.42 -1.88 7.18
C TYR A 26 0.87 -3.26 6.70
N LEU A 27 -0.02 -3.95 6.01
CA LEU A 27 0.32 -5.14 5.26
C LEU A 27 0.98 -4.69 3.95
N TRP A 28 2.30 -4.86 3.81
CA TRP A 28 3.03 -4.38 2.62
C TRP A 28 3.11 -5.42 1.51
N GLU A 29 3.22 -6.70 1.86
CA GLU A 29 3.35 -7.83 0.90
C GLU A 29 4.36 -7.50 -0.21
N SER A 30 4.04 -7.86 -1.46
CA SER A 30 4.83 -7.57 -2.65
C SER A 30 4.57 -6.19 -3.26
N PHE A 31 3.73 -5.35 -2.66
CA PHE A 31 3.27 -4.09 -3.27
C PHE A 31 4.43 -3.19 -3.74
N PRO A 32 5.49 -2.91 -2.94
CA PRO A 32 6.59 -2.06 -3.39
C PRO A 32 7.32 -2.61 -4.62
N ARG A 33 7.47 -3.94 -4.71
CA ARG A 33 8.09 -4.58 -5.88
C ARG A 33 7.17 -4.47 -7.09
N GLN A 34 5.88 -4.77 -6.95
CA GLN A 34 4.90 -4.66 -8.04
C GLN A 34 4.83 -3.24 -8.60
N GLN A 35 4.83 -2.24 -7.71
CA GLN A 35 4.83 -0.84 -8.10
C GLN A 35 6.12 -0.45 -8.85
N TYR A 36 7.28 -0.96 -8.40
CA TYR A 36 8.54 -0.76 -9.12
C TYR A 36 8.52 -1.43 -10.51
N ASP A 37 8.08 -2.67 -10.59
CA ASP A 37 8.02 -3.43 -11.85
C ASP A 37 7.07 -2.74 -12.85
N ALA A 38 5.96 -2.16 -12.37
CA ALA A 38 5.03 -1.38 -13.17
C ALA A 38 5.66 -0.12 -13.79
N LEU A 39 6.58 0.52 -13.06
CA LEU A 39 7.26 1.74 -13.50
C LEU A 39 8.43 1.43 -14.44
N GLN A 40 9.02 0.24 -14.34
CA GLN A 40 10.07 -0.21 -15.24
C GLN A 40 9.47 -0.68 -16.57
N ARG A 41 10.04 -0.22 -17.70
CA ARG A 41 9.60 -0.66 -19.04
C ARG A 41 9.82 -2.17 -19.18
N GLY A 42 8.75 -2.97 -19.11
CA GLY A 42 8.80 -4.43 -19.21
C GLY A 42 8.16 -5.21 -18.05
N GLY A 43 7.48 -4.55 -17.10
CA GLY A 43 6.71 -5.21 -16.05
C GLY A 43 5.49 -6.00 -16.55
N ALA A 44 4.85 -6.71 -15.62
CA ALA A 44 3.59 -7.44 -15.83
C ALA A 44 2.53 -6.59 -16.54
N GLY A 45 1.63 -7.21 -17.31
CA GLY A 45 0.52 -6.50 -17.96
C GLY A 45 -0.38 -5.81 -16.92
N ALA A 46 -1.04 -4.71 -17.29
CA ALA A 46 -1.88 -3.94 -16.35
C ALA A 46 -2.90 -4.82 -15.62
N GLN A 47 -3.49 -5.80 -16.31
CA GLN A 47 -4.45 -6.76 -15.75
C GLN A 47 -3.84 -7.69 -14.71
N GLU A 48 -2.60 -8.17 -14.92
CA GLU A 48 -1.90 -9.03 -13.96
C GLU A 48 -1.55 -8.24 -12.69
N GLN A 49 -1.12 -6.98 -12.85
CA GLN A 49 -0.88 -6.10 -11.72
C GLN A 49 -2.16 -5.80 -10.94
N ILE A 50 -3.28 -5.52 -11.63
CA ILE A 50 -4.59 -5.32 -11.02
C ILE A 50 -4.98 -6.53 -10.17
N ALA A 51 -4.92 -7.73 -10.75
CA ALA A 51 -5.29 -8.97 -10.06
C ALA A 51 -4.47 -9.17 -8.77
N ALA A 52 -3.15 -8.92 -8.84
CA ALA A 52 -2.28 -9.08 -7.69
C ALA A 52 -2.54 -8.05 -6.58
N LEU A 53 -2.89 -6.81 -6.93
CA LEU A 53 -3.27 -5.78 -5.96
C LEU A 53 -4.66 -6.04 -5.35
N GLU A 54 -5.61 -6.53 -6.13
CA GLU A 54 -6.93 -6.94 -5.61
C GLU A 54 -6.82 -8.11 -4.64
N GLU A 55 -5.96 -9.09 -4.94
CA GLU A 55 -5.64 -10.18 -4.03
C GLU A 55 -5.05 -9.63 -2.71
N HIS A 56 -4.16 -8.65 -2.79
CA HIS A 56 -3.62 -7.98 -1.60
C HIS A 56 -4.74 -7.30 -0.80
N VAL A 57 -5.68 -6.60 -1.46
CA VAL A 57 -6.85 -6.00 -0.79
C VAL A 57 -7.67 -7.05 -0.04
N VAL A 58 -7.91 -8.21 -0.66
CA VAL A 58 -8.64 -9.31 -0.03
C VAL A 58 -7.88 -9.89 1.17
N LYS A 59 -6.57 -10.10 1.05
CA LYS A 59 -5.73 -10.60 2.16
C LYS A 59 -5.70 -9.64 3.34
N ALA A 60 -5.54 -8.34 3.09
CA ALA A 60 -5.56 -7.32 4.14
C ALA A 60 -6.89 -7.33 4.89
N ARG A 61 -8.02 -7.41 4.16
CA ARG A 61 -9.36 -7.53 4.75
C ARG A 61 -9.49 -8.79 5.61
N ALA A 62 -9.05 -9.94 5.11
CA ALA A 62 -9.14 -11.21 5.83
C ALA A 62 -8.33 -11.22 7.15
N GLN A 63 -7.23 -10.48 7.20
CA GLN A 63 -6.37 -10.35 8.38
C GLN A 63 -6.75 -9.17 9.28
N ASN A 64 -7.80 -8.40 8.92
CA ASN A 64 -8.13 -7.13 9.56
C ASN A 64 -6.92 -6.16 9.63
N ALA A 65 -6.08 -6.19 8.58
CA ALA A 65 -4.88 -5.38 8.46
C ALA A 65 -5.13 -4.13 7.61
N ALA A 66 -4.41 -3.05 7.89
CA ALA A 66 -4.48 -1.83 7.10
C ALA A 66 -3.71 -1.98 5.78
N LEU A 67 -4.31 -1.50 4.70
CA LEU A 67 -3.61 -1.36 3.42
C LEU A 67 -2.56 -0.25 3.49
N PRO A 68 -1.43 -0.39 2.78
CA PRO A 68 -0.38 0.61 2.78
C PRO A 68 -0.83 1.86 2.00
N PRO A 69 -0.28 3.04 2.36
CA PRO A 69 -0.53 4.27 1.64
C PRO A 69 -0.11 4.14 0.17
N GLY A 70 -0.92 4.71 -0.72
CA GLY A 70 -0.71 4.70 -2.16
C GLY A 70 -1.21 3.44 -2.87
N LEU A 71 -1.57 2.36 -2.17
CA LEU A 71 -2.03 1.13 -2.83
C LEU A 71 -3.32 1.35 -3.61
N ARG A 72 -4.32 1.98 -3.00
CA ARG A 72 -5.59 2.25 -3.70
C ARG A 72 -5.39 3.30 -4.80
N ALA A 73 -4.52 4.28 -4.57
CA ALA A 73 -4.15 5.26 -5.59
C ALA A 73 -3.60 4.58 -6.85
N HIS A 74 -2.64 3.66 -6.67
CA HIS A 74 -2.00 2.93 -7.75
C HIS A 74 -2.97 1.98 -8.45
N LEU A 75 -3.79 1.23 -7.70
CA LEU A 75 -4.84 0.41 -8.28
C LEU A 75 -5.83 1.24 -9.11
N GLY A 76 -6.20 2.43 -8.64
CA GLY A 76 -7.07 3.34 -9.39
C GLY A 76 -6.44 3.83 -10.70
N MET A 77 -5.12 4.08 -10.71
CA MET A 77 -4.39 4.41 -11.94
C MET A 77 -4.40 3.25 -12.95
N LEU A 78 -4.25 2.01 -12.47
CA LEU A 78 -4.31 0.82 -13.33
C LEU A 78 -5.72 0.57 -13.86
N LYS A 79 -6.77 0.74 -13.02
CA LYS A 79 -8.16 0.65 -13.45
C LYS A 79 -8.50 1.68 -14.51
N LEU A 80 -8.03 2.93 -14.34
CA LEU A 80 -8.20 3.96 -15.35
C LEU A 80 -7.48 3.59 -16.67
N SER A 81 -6.28 3.00 -16.61
CA SER A 81 -5.51 2.67 -17.82
C SER A 81 -6.17 1.58 -18.68
N ILE A 82 -6.99 0.72 -18.08
CA ILE A 82 -7.80 -0.29 -18.79
C ILE A 82 -9.21 0.20 -19.14
N GLY A 83 -9.52 1.48 -18.91
CA GLY A 83 -10.80 2.08 -19.28
C GLY A 83 -11.90 1.97 -18.22
N ASP A 84 -11.56 1.78 -16.94
CA ASP A 84 -12.52 1.78 -15.82
C ASP A 84 -12.36 3.04 -14.93
N PRO A 85 -12.91 4.19 -15.35
CA PRO A 85 -12.89 5.42 -14.57
C PRO A 85 -13.80 5.35 -13.33
N GLY A 86 -14.82 4.49 -13.35
CA GLY A 86 -15.77 4.34 -12.25
C GLY A 86 -15.10 3.74 -11.02
N GLU A 87 -14.38 2.64 -11.22
CA GLU A 87 -13.63 1.99 -10.16
C GLU A 87 -12.44 2.84 -9.70
N ALA A 88 -11.74 3.50 -10.64
CA ALA A 88 -10.66 4.44 -10.32
C ALA A 88 -11.13 5.55 -9.35
N ARG A 89 -12.30 6.14 -9.60
CA ARG A 89 -12.90 7.14 -8.69
C ARG A 89 -13.11 6.59 -7.29
N GLN A 90 -13.71 5.41 -7.17
CA GLN A 90 -14.00 4.81 -5.86
C GLN A 90 -12.72 4.54 -5.08
N LEU A 91 -11.68 4.04 -5.75
CA LEU A 91 -10.38 3.78 -5.16
C LEU A 91 -9.69 5.07 -4.67
N TRP A 92 -9.74 6.16 -5.44
CA TRP A 92 -9.16 7.44 -5.04
C TRP A 92 -9.92 8.12 -3.91
N LEU A 93 -11.25 8.01 -3.87
CA LEU A 93 -12.04 8.47 -2.73
C LEU A 93 -11.72 7.67 -1.46
N ALA A 94 -11.58 6.35 -1.58
CA ALA A 94 -11.21 5.49 -0.47
C ALA A 94 -9.77 5.75 0.03
N GLU A 95 -8.84 6.06 -0.87
CA GLU A 95 -7.49 6.48 -0.51
C GLU A 95 -7.50 7.80 0.26
N LYS A 96 -8.21 8.80 -0.26
CA LYS A 96 -8.37 10.11 0.39
C LYS A 96 -8.95 9.99 1.80
N LEU A 97 -9.91 9.07 1.99
CA LEU A 97 -10.51 8.81 3.30
C LEU A 97 -9.53 8.13 4.26
N ALA A 98 -8.76 7.15 3.78
CA ALA A 98 -7.78 6.43 4.60
C ALA A 98 -6.54 7.28 4.94
N PHE A 99 -6.16 8.17 4.03
CA PHE A 99 -4.92 8.96 4.07
C PHE A 99 -5.25 10.42 3.70
N PRO A 100 -5.72 11.25 4.65
CA PRO A 100 -6.07 12.65 4.38
C PRO A 100 -4.89 13.50 3.86
N GLU A 101 -3.65 13.09 4.14
CA GLU A 101 -2.44 13.69 3.58
C GLU A 101 -2.36 13.55 2.05
N SER A 102 -3.01 12.53 1.48
CA SER A 102 -3.08 12.32 0.02
C SER A 102 -4.15 13.19 -0.66
N ALA A 103 -5.03 13.84 0.11
CA ALA A 103 -6.19 14.57 -0.41
C ALA A 103 -5.85 15.59 -1.51
N PRO A 104 -4.81 16.44 -1.39
CA PRO A 104 -4.49 17.41 -2.44
C PRO A 104 -4.16 16.76 -3.79
N TYR A 105 -3.60 15.55 -3.78
CA TYR A 105 -3.30 14.81 -4.99
C TYR A 105 -4.54 14.07 -5.53
N MET A 106 -5.29 13.38 -4.66
CA MET A 106 -6.53 12.69 -5.06
C MET A 106 -7.55 13.66 -5.66
N ASP A 107 -7.68 14.87 -5.09
CA ASP A 107 -8.61 15.89 -5.60
C ASP A 107 -8.22 16.36 -7.01
N GLN A 108 -6.93 16.43 -7.32
CA GLN A 108 -6.48 16.74 -8.67
C GLN A 108 -6.81 15.62 -9.66
N LEU A 109 -6.63 14.35 -9.27
CA LEU A 109 -6.98 13.20 -10.11
C LEU A 109 -8.48 13.14 -10.38
N LEU A 110 -9.30 13.29 -9.33
CA LEU A 110 -10.77 13.32 -9.43
C LEU A 110 -11.24 14.46 -10.32
N LYS A 111 -10.68 15.67 -10.16
CA LYS A 111 -11.00 16.82 -11.02
C LYS A 111 -10.65 16.56 -12.49
N ARG A 112 -9.53 15.91 -12.77
CA ARG A 112 -9.14 15.55 -14.16
C ARG A 112 -10.07 14.50 -14.76
N LEU A 113 -10.57 13.58 -13.94
CA LEU A 113 -11.53 12.56 -14.33
C LEU A 113 -12.91 13.17 -14.69
N ASP A 114 -13.29 14.24 -14.00
CA ASP A 114 -14.53 15.00 -14.23
C ASP A 114 -14.43 16.03 -15.39
N GLY A 115 -13.20 16.38 -15.79
CA GLY A 115 -12.95 17.30 -16.90
C GLY A 115 -13.19 16.65 -18.27
N PRO A 116 -13.30 17.45 -19.34
CA PRO A 116 -13.37 16.90 -20.69
C PRO A 116 -12.14 16.03 -20.94
N ALA A 117 -12.36 14.76 -21.32
CA ALA A 117 -11.32 13.76 -21.53
C ALA A 117 -10.19 14.39 -22.37
N ALA A 118 -9.03 14.60 -21.73
CA ALA A 118 -7.85 15.08 -22.42
C ALA A 118 -7.56 14.07 -23.53
N LYS A 119 -7.70 14.52 -24.77
CA LYS A 119 -7.40 13.73 -25.96
C LYS A 119 -5.96 13.27 -25.85
N THR A 120 -5.74 12.01 -25.52
CA THR A 120 -4.42 11.39 -25.49
C THR A 120 -3.99 11.18 -26.94
N GLU A 121 -3.43 12.20 -27.57
CA GLU A 121 -2.65 12.02 -28.80
C GLU A 121 -1.37 11.26 -28.45
N LYS A 122 -1.30 10.02 -28.94
CA LYS A 122 -0.09 9.21 -28.98
C LYS A 122 0.87 9.87 -29.99
N PRO A 123 2.05 10.37 -29.61
CA PRO A 123 3.02 10.84 -30.59
C PRO A 123 3.46 9.64 -31.45
N ALA A 124 3.45 9.88 -32.76
CA ALA A 124 3.86 8.95 -33.81
C ALA A 124 5.35 8.59 -33.72
#